data_AF-A0A3D3NTS4-F1
#
_entry.id   AF-A0A3D3NTS4-F1
#
_cell.length_a   1.000
_cell.length_b   1.000
_cell.length_c   1.000
_cell.angle_alpha   90.00
_cell.angle_beta   90.00
_cell.angle_gamma   90.00
#
_symmetry.space_group_name_H-M   'P 1'
#
loop_
_entity.id
_entity.type
_entity.pdbx_description
1 polymer ?
#
loop_
_entity_poly.entity_id
_entity_poly.type
_entity_poly.pdbx_seq_one_letter_code
_entity_poly.pdbx_strand_id
1 'polypeptide(L)' 'MARHKLIEELHAAWYDALWATGEGADDKRKAHLILRDEACRLFDCSPSELQQALRGDFSKWCREKALPKPPQS' A
#
# COMPACT_ATOMS: atom_id res chain seq x y z
N MET A 1 -13.17 -6.87 9.00
CA MET A 1 -11.74 -6.64 9.35
C MET A 1 -11.64 -5.37 10.18
N ALA A 2 -10.75 -5.33 11.18
CA ALA A 2 -10.47 -4.07 11.89
C ALA A 2 -9.74 -3.11 10.93
N ARG A 3 -10.13 -1.83 10.91
CA ARG A 3 -9.57 -0.76 10.06
C ARG A 3 -8.04 -0.74 10.01
N HIS A 4 -7.38 -0.99 11.13
CA HIS A 4 -5.91 -1.07 11.22
C HIS A 4 -5.30 -2.19 10.38
N LYS A 5 -5.91 -3.39 10.37
CA LYS A 5 -5.38 -4.53 9.63
C LYS A 5 -5.38 -4.28 8.12
N LEU A 6 -6.44 -3.64 7.62
CA LEU A 6 -6.55 -3.29 6.20
C LEU A 6 -5.50 -2.24 5.79
N ILE A 7 -5.23 -1.25 6.66
CA ILE A 7 -4.18 -0.24 6.41
C ILE A 7 -2.79 -0.90 6.36
N GLU A 8 -2.49 -1.83 7.28
CA GLU A 8 -1.23 -2.59 7.23
C GLU A 8 -1.10 -3.43 5.97
N GLU A 9 -2.17 -4.09 5.54
CA GLU A 9 -2.21 -4.87 4.28
C GLU A 9 -1.99 -3.96 3.06
N LEU A 10 -2.57 -2.74 3.07
CA LEU A 10 -2.33 -1.73 2.03
C LEU A 10 -0.89 -1.27 1.97
N HIS A 11 -0.26 -1.00 3.12
CA HIS A 11 1.15 -0.62 3.17
C HIS A 11 2.05 -1.74 2.66
N ALA A 12 1.77 -3.00 3.05
CA ALA A 12 2.51 -4.16 2.55
C ALA A 12 2.36 -4.33 1.03
N ALA A 13 1.13 -4.28 0.51
CA ALA A 13 0.88 -4.41 -0.92
C ALA A 13 1.52 -3.27 -1.73
N TRP A 14 1.49 -2.04 -1.20
CA TRP A 14 2.14 -0.91 -1.84
C TRP A 14 3.67 -1.07 -1.84
N TYR A 15 4.25 -1.49 -0.72
CA TYR A 15 5.68 -1.78 -0.61
C TYR A 15 6.12 -2.84 -1.61
N ASP A 16 5.40 -3.97 -1.68
CA ASP A 16 5.65 -5.02 -2.67
C ASP A 16 5.60 -4.47 -4.09
N ALA A 17 4.60 -3.64 -4.41
CA ALA A 17 4.45 -3.06 -5.75
C ALA A 17 5.61 -2.11 -6.13
N LEU A 18 6.22 -1.41 -5.16
CA LEU A 18 7.39 -0.55 -5.38
C LEU A 18 8.66 -1.35 -5.62
N TRP A 19 8.82 -2.49 -4.94
CA TRP A 19 9.99 -3.36 -5.07
C TRP A 19 9.86 -4.41 -6.16
N ALA A 20 8.67 -4.63 -6.70
CA ALA A 20 8.46 -5.65 -7.70
C ALA A 20 9.17 -5.28 -9.01
N THR A 21 10.15 -6.10 -9.38
CA THR A 21 10.91 -6.01 -10.62
C THR A 21 10.92 -7.35 -11.33
N GLY A 22 10.83 -7.36 -12.66
CA GLY A 22 10.84 -8.58 -13.45
C GLY A 22 9.49 -9.30 -13.45
N GLU A 23 9.53 -10.63 -13.57
CA GLU A 23 8.33 -11.47 -13.69
C GLU A 23 7.47 -11.39 -12.42
N GLY A 24 6.17 -11.12 -12.56
CA GLY A 24 5.23 -10.93 -11.44
C GLY A 24 5.09 -9.50 -10.92
N ALA A 25 5.83 -8.52 -11.48
CA ALA A 25 5.70 -7.12 -11.07
C ALA A 25 4.31 -6.53 -11.37
N ASP A 26 3.74 -6.85 -12.54
CA ASP A 26 2.39 -6.41 -12.89
C ASP A 26 1.32 -7.01 -11.99
N ASP A 27 1.49 -8.26 -11.53
CA ASP A 27 0.54 -8.91 -10.64
C ASP A 27 0.54 -8.27 -9.25
N LYS A 28 1.73 -7.93 -8.72
CA LYS A 28 1.86 -7.20 -7.45
C LYS A 28 1.22 -5.80 -7.54
N ARG A 29 1.40 -5.11 -8.67
CA ARG A 29 0.75 -3.80 -8.91
C ARG A 29 -0.76 -3.93 -9.00
N LYS A 30 -1.28 -4.93 -9.74
CA LYS A 30 -2.73 -5.19 -9.82
C LYS A 30 -3.32 -5.54 -8.46
N ALA A 31 -2.67 -6.41 -7.69
CA ALA A 31 -3.12 -6.77 -6.35
C ALA A 31 -3.23 -5.55 -5.43
N HIS A 32 -2.23 -4.65 -5.46
CA HIS A 32 -2.30 -3.39 -4.73
C HIS A 32 -3.47 -2.50 -5.18
N LEU A 33 -3.71 -2.36 -6.49
CA LEU A 33 -4.82 -1.56 -7.01
C LEU A 33 -6.19 -2.12 -6.60
N ILE A 34 -6.38 -3.44 -6.66
CA ILE A 34 -7.62 -4.09 -6.22
C ILE A 34 -7.86 -3.83 -4.73
N LEU A 35 -6.84 -4.02 -3.89
CA LEU A 35 -6.94 -3.80 -2.45
C LEU A 35 -7.23 -2.32 -2.12
N ARG A 36 -6.60 -1.40 -2.86
CA ARG A 36 -6.86 0.04 -2.73
C ARG A 36 -8.30 0.38 -3.07
N ASP A 37 -8.83 -0.14 -4.16
CA ASP A 37 -10.20 0.13 -4.58
C ASP A 37 -11.23 -0.46 -3.60
N GLU A 38 -10.96 -1.63 -3.02
CA GLU A 38 -11.76 -2.19 -1.93
C GLU A 38 -11.75 -1.28 -0.70
N ALA A 39 -10.57 -0.81 -0.29
CA ALA A 39 -10.42 0.08 0.84
C ALA A 39 -11.11 1.43 0.62
N CYS A 40 -11.03 2.01 -0.59
CA CYS A 40 -11.76 3.22 -0.96
C CYS A 40 -13.27 3.07 -0.72
N ARG A 41 -13.85 1.92 -1.12
CA ARG A 41 -15.28 1.62 -0.90
C ARG A 41 -15.61 1.47 0.58
N LEU A 42 -14.75 0.81 1.35
CA LEU A 42 -14.96 0.59 2.78
C LEU A 42 -14.84 1.88 3.61
N PHE A 43 -13.98 2.80 3.19
CA PHE A 43 -13.73 4.07 3.87
C PHE A 43 -14.51 5.25 3.30
N ASP A 44 -15.32 5.02 2.25
CA ASP A 44 -16.06 6.04 1.51
C ASP A 44 -15.18 7.24 1.13
N CYS A 45 -14.04 6.94 0.49
CA CYS A 45 -13.07 7.95 0.07
C CYS A 45 -12.54 7.65 -1.34
N SER A 46 -11.99 8.67 -1.98
CA SER A 46 -11.34 8.53 -3.27
C SER A 46 -9.96 7.87 -3.17
N PRO A 47 -9.47 7.25 -4.26
CA PRO A 47 -8.10 6.72 -4.32
C PRO A 47 -7.02 7.74 -3.95
N SER A 48 -7.21 9.01 -4.33
CA SER A 48 -6.28 10.10 -4.04
C SER A 48 -6.25 10.43 -2.55
N GLU A 49 -7.39 10.47 -1.88
CA GLU A 49 -7.49 10.70 -0.44
C GLU A 49 -6.86 9.55 0.34
N LEU A 50 -7.17 8.31 -0.03
CA LEU A 50 -6.58 7.12 0.58
C LEU A 50 -5.05 7.12 0.40
N GLN A 51 -4.56 7.45 -0.79
CA GLN A 51 -3.12 7.51 -1.06
C GLN A 51 -2.41 8.61 -0.25
N GLN A 52 -3.02 9.78 -0.07
CA GLN A 52 -2.47 10.83 0.78
C GLN A 52 -2.41 10.39 2.26
N ALA A 53 -3.47 9.78 2.76
CA ALA A 53 -3.51 9.22 4.11
C ALA A 53 -2.41 8.17 4.32
N LEU A 54 -2.28 7.22 3.39
CA LEU A 54 -1.26 6.17 3.46
C LEU A 54 0.17 6.73 3.38
N ARG A 55 0.42 7.76 2.56
CA ARG A 55 1.74 8.40 2.40
C ARG A 55 2.29 8.96 3.70
N GLY A 56 1.43 9.58 4.51
CA GLY A 56 1.82 10.15 5.81
C GLY A 56 2.39 9.10 6.75
N ASP A 57 1.79 7.91 6.77
CA ASP A 57 2.16 6.83 7.69
C ASP A 57 3.13 5.81 7.10
N PHE A 58 3.31 5.76 5.78
CA PHE A 58 4.10 4.72 5.12
C PHE A 58 5.57 4.71 5.56
N SER A 59 6.20 5.88 5.67
CA SER A 59 7.59 5.98 6.14
C SER A 59 7.76 5.52 7.59
N LYS A 60 6.73 5.73 8.42
CA LYS A 60 6.71 5.27 9.81
C LYS A 60 6.53 3.75 9.86
N TRP A 61 5.57 3.23 9.11
CA TRP A 61 5.31 1.79 8.98
C TRP A 61 6.57 1.03 8.51
N CYS A 62 7.29 1.52 7.49
CA CYS A 62 8.54 0.88 7.05
C CYS A 62 9.58 0.79 8.18
N ARG A 63 9.72 1.84 9.01
CA ARG A 63 10.63 1.83 10.16
C ARG A 63 10.20 0.82 11.23
N GLU A 64 8.91 0.79 11.54
CA GLU A 64 8.33 -0.14 12.52
C GLU A 64 8.48 -1.60 12.09
N LYS A 65 8.39 -1.88 10.79
CA LYS A 65 8.60 -3.21 10.21
C LYS A 65 10.08 -3.52 9.88
N ALA A 66 11.01 -2.62 10.20
CA ALA A 66 12.43 -2.71 9.87
C ALA A 66 12.70 -2.97 8.36
N LEU A 67 11.87 -2.40 7.49
CA LEU A 67 11.97 -2.53 6.03
C LEU A 67 12.92 -1.47 5.46
N PRO A 68 13.71 -1.83 4.42
CA PRO A 68 14.53 -0.85 3.73
C PRO A 68 13.65 0.22 3.06
N LYS A 69 14.20 1.42 2.88
CA LYS A 69 13.53 2.47 2.12
C LYS A 69 13.28 1.97 0.70
N PRO A 70 12.04 2.07 0.19
CA PRO A 70 11.77 1.69 -1.19
C PRO A 70 12.59 2.55 -2.16
N PRO A 71 12.92 2.01 -3.34
CA PRO A 71 13.57 2.79 -4.39
C PRO A 71 12.73 4.03 -4.67
N GLN A 72 13.38 5.20 -4.67
CA GLN A 72 12.72 6.44 -5.08
C GLN A 72 12.30 6.24 -6.55
N SER A 73 11.00 6.07 -6.79
CA SER A 73 10.42 6.27 -8.12
C SER A 73 10.40 7.75 -8.45
#